data_AF-A0A4Q3CM08-F1
#
_entry.id   AF-A0A4Q3CM08-F1
#
_cell.length_a   1.000
_cell.length_b   1.000
_cell.length_c   1.000
_cell.angle_alpha   90.00
_cell.angle_beta   90.00
_cell.angle_gamma   90.00
#
_symmetry.space_group_name_H-M   'P 1'
#
loop_
_entity.id
_entity.type
_entity.pdbx_description
1 polymer ?
#
loop_
_entity_poly.entity_id
_entity_poly.type
_entity_poly.pdbx_seq_one_letter_code
_entity_poly.pdbx_strand_id
1 'polypeptide(L)'
;YRFGMVGGTDSHTGLATADENNFFGKHTGNEPSPKRVMSPQNLGTEQGRFGYHYLAGGYAGVWAKANTRAEIFDALKRREVYATTGPRMTVRMFGGFDFSAQDFGQQGWVQAGYQRGVPMGGELTDSGKAPVFMVEALKDPIGANLDRVQVIKGWLDAGGVSHEKVFDVVWSDAAKRPMTGGKVPAVGDTVDRAKASYTNTIGARQLRALWRDPEYRAGQSAFYYVRVIEIPTPRWVLFDALRYHLTLSADAMKDAVAQERAYSSPIWLIPKRT
;
A
#
# COMPACT_ATOMS: atom_id res chain seq x y z
N TYR A 1 18.48 -7.02 12.05
CA TYR A 1 17.62 -7.59 10.99
C TYR A 1 16.84 -6.45 10.35
N ARG A 2 16.73 -6.39 9.01
CA ARG A 2 15.93 -5.39 8.27
C ARG A 2 15.23 -6.11 7.13
N PHE A 3 13.94 -5.85 6.95
CA PHE A 3 13.13 -6.49 5.91
C PHE A 3 12.64 -5.46 4.89
N GLY A 4 12.30 -5.94 3.70
CA GLY A 4 11.59 -5.19 2.67
C GLY A 4 10.19 -5.77 2.45
N MET A 5 9.29 -5.00 1.87
CA MET A 5 7.91 -5.41 1.58
C MET A 5 7.72 -5.63 0.09
N VAL A 6 7.26 -6.81 -0.30
CA VAL A 6 6.88 -7.16 -1.67
C VAL A 6 5.48 -7.78 -1.67
N GLY A 7 4.70 -7.48 -2.71
CA GLY A 7 3.40 -8.11 -2.95
C GLY A 7 3.56 -9.21 -4.00
N GLY A 8 2.83 -10.31 -3.84
CA GLY A 8 2.82 -11.42 -4.77
C GLY A 8 1.39 -11.88 -5.03
N THR A 9 1.08 -12.17 -6.29
CA THR A 9 -0.26 -12.61 -6.68
C THR A 9 -0.54 -14.04 -6.24
N ASP A 10 0.47 -14.90 -6.12
CA ASP A 10 0.32 -16.31 -5.72
C ASP A 10 -0.73 -17.07 -6.57
N SER A 11 -0.69 -16.85 -7.89
CA SER A 11 -1.52 -17.61 -8.85
C SER A 11 -0.74 -18.80 -9.41
N HIS A 12 -1.31 -20.00 -9.26
CA HIS A 12 -0.76 -21.29 -9.66
C HIS A 12 -1.32 -21.76 -11.02
N THR A 13 -1.87 -20.83 -11.80
CA THR A 13 -2.52 -21.08 -13.10
C THR A 13 -1.60 -20.76 -14.29
N GLY A 14 -0.43 -20.16 -14.05
CA GLY A 14 0.44 -19.65 -15.11
C GLY A 14 -0.09 -18.38 -15.80
N LEU A 15 -1.21 -17.81 -15.32
CA LEU A 15 -1.85 -16.64 -15.91
C LEU A 15 -1.44 -15.33 -15.20
N ALA A 16 -1.31 -14.24 -15.96
CA ALA A 16 -1.06 -12.89 -15.46
C ALA A 16 -2.38 -12.11 -15.25
N THR A 17 -3.20 -12.60 -14.32
CA THR A 17 -4.63 -12.22 -14.14
C THR A 17 -4.90 -11.68 -12.73
N ALA A 18 -4.07 -10.75 -12.26
CA ALA A 18 -4.09 -10.26 -10.88
C ALA A 18 -5.03 -9.08 -10.64
N ASP A 19 -5.63 -8.52 -11.70
CA ASP A 19 -6.57 -7.39 -11.61
C ASP A 19 -7.98 -7.90 -11.27
N GLU A 20 -8.72 -7.20 -10.41
CA GLU A 20 -10.03 -7.66 -9.90
C GLU A 20 -11.07 -7.92 -11.02
N ASN A 21 -11.07 -7.13 -12.11
CA ASN A 21 -11.96 -7.34 -13.27
C ASN A 21 -11.47 -8.44 -14.23
N ASN A 22 -10.26 -8.95 -14.03
CA ASN A 22 -9.59 -9.93 -14.86
C ASN A 22 -9.05 -11.09 -14.01
N PHE A 23 -9.71 -11.43 -12.89
CA PHE A 23 -9.24 -12.47 -11.97
C PHE A 23 -9.74 -13.87 -12.35
N PHE A 24 -8.80 -14.76 -12.66
CA PHE A 24 -9.07 -16.14 -13.11
C PHE A 24 -8.90 -17.19 -12.01
N GLY A 25 -8.78 -16.78 -10.74
CA GLY A 25 -8.62 -17.70 -9.62
C GLY A 25 -7.15 -17.93 -9.24
N LYS A 26 -6.93 -18.48 -8.04
CA LYS A 26 -5.57 -18.79 -7.53
C LYS A 26 -5.01 -20.12 -8.03
N HIS A 27 -5.86 -21.09 -8.34
CA HIS A 27 -5.50 -22.41 -8.85
C HIS A 27 -6.68 -22.99 -9.64
N THR A 28 -6.49 -24.14 -10.27
CA THR A 28 -7.47 -24.78 -11.18
C THR A 28 -8.84 -25.00 -10.54
N GLY A 29 -8.89 -25.29 -9.24
CA GLY A 29 -10.13 -25.40 -8.46
C GLY A 29 -10.96 -24.10 -8.30
N ASN A 30 -10.44 -22.94 -8.71
CA ASN A 30 -11.08 -21.62 -8.60
C ASN A 30 -11.15 -20.86 -9.93
N GLU A 31 -11.01 -21.57 -11.04
CA GLU A 31 -11.19 -21.00 -12.36
C GLU A 31 -12.61 -20.45 -12.56
N PRO A 32 -12.80 -19.46 -13.47
CA PRO A 32 -14.08 -18.78 -13.67
C PRO A 32 -15.26 -19.75 -13.85
N SER A 33 -16.19 -19.73 -12.91
CA SER A 33 -17.43 -20.49 -12.98
C SER A 33 -18.51 -19.86 -12.08
N PRO A 34 -19.80 -20.11 -12.35
CA PRO A 34 -20.90 -19.59 -11.52
C PRO A 34 -20.83 -20.01 -10.05
N LYS A 35 -20.11 -21.09 -9.73
CA LYS A 35 -20.04 -21.65 -8.37
C LYS A 35 -18.86 -21.12 -7.57
N ARG A 36 -17.80 -20.61 -8.20
CA ARG A 36 -16.51 -20.40 -7.52
C ARG A 36 -16.58 -19.42 -6.37
N VAL A 37 -17.43 -18.40 -6.45
CA VAL A 37 -17.59 -17.36 -5.42
C VAL A 37 -17.99 -17.97 -4.08
N MET A 38 -19.03 -18.81 -4.09
CA MET A 38 -19.62 -19.41 -2.89
C MET A 38 -19.14 -20.83 -2.60
N SER A 39 -18.17 -21.33 -3.38
CA SER A 39 -17.62 -22.67 -3.15
C SER A 39 -16.70 -22.65 -1.93
N PRO A 40 -16.79 -23.65 -1.03
CA PRO A 40 -15.81 -23.83 0.04
C PRO A 40 -14.40 -23.99 -0.50
N GLN A 41 -13.42 -23.47 0.24
CA GLN A 41 -12.01 -23.35 -0.11
C GLN A 41 -11.13 -23.71 1.08
N ASN A 42 -11.27 -24.95 1.53
CA ASN A 42 -10.62 -25.44 2.73
C ASN A 42 -9.18 -25.88 2.40
N LEU A 43 -8.21 -25.39 3.17
CA LEU A 43 -6.82 -25.82 3.10
C LEU A 43 -6.55 -26.70 4.31
N GLY A 44 -6.33 -28.00 4.09
CA GLY A 44 -6.17 -28.97 5.16
C GLY A 44 -7.47 -29.18 5.95
N THR A 45 -7.40 -29.16 7.29
CA THR A 45 -8.53 -29.41 8.19
C THR A 45 -9.34 -28.16 8.55
N GLU A 46 -8.81 -26.96 8.23
CA GLU A 46 -9.47 -25.69 8.52
C GLU A 46 -10.65 -25.47 7.57
N GLN A 47 -11.83 -25.21 8.14
CA GLN A 47 -13.07 -24.97 7.41
C GLN A 47 -13.50 -23.49 7.48
N GLY A 48 -14.44 -23.10 6.63
CA GLY A 48 -15.08 -21.77 6.68
C GLY A 48 -14.47 -20.73 5.74
N ARG A 49 -13.50 -21.12 4.92
CA ARG A 49 -13.03 -20.28 3.82
C ARG A 49 -13.85 -20.56 2.56
N PHE A 50 -14.25 -19.50 1.87
CA PHE A 50 -14.99 -19.57 0.61
C PHE A 50 -14.22 -18.86 -0.50
N GLY A 51 -14.63 -19.07 -1.74
CA GLY A 51 -14.03 -18.44 -2.92
C GLY A 51 -13.86 -16.94 -2.74
N TYR A 52 -14.91 -16.22 -2.33
CA TYR A 52 -14.91 -14.77 -2.14
C TYR A 52 -13.88 -14.25 -1.10
N HIS A 53 -13.26 -15.11 -0.29
CA HIS A 53 -12.14 -14.73 0.59
C HIS A 53 -10.79 -14.62 -0.15
N TYR A 54 -10.66 -15.12 -1.38
CA TYR A 54 -9.44 -14.93 -2.17
C TYR A 54 -9.38 -13.51 -2.75
N LEU A 55 -8.19 -12.93 -2.72
CA LEU A 55 -7.88 -11.64 -3.34
C LEU A 55 -7.42 -11.86 -4.77
N ALA A 56 -7.66 -10.94 -5.71
CA ALA A 56 -7.12 -11.11 -7.05
C ALA A 56 -5.60 -10.96 -7.05
N GLY A 57 -5.11 -9.96 -6.32
CA GLY A 57 -3.81 -9.38 -6.57
C GLY A 57 -2.80 -9.42 -5.44
N GLY A 58 -1.72 -8.71 -5.75
CA GLY A 58 -0.47 -8.60 -5.02
C GLY A 58 0.62 -8.31 -6.03
N TYR A 59 1.12 -7.07 -6.13
CA TYR A 59 2.26 -6.73 -7.00
C TYR A 59 3.44 -6.21 -6.18
N ALA A 60 4.64 -6.41 -6.71
CA ALA A 60 5.87 -5.82 -6.18
C ALA A 60 6.31 -4.67 -7.09
N GLY A 61 6.37 -3.46 -6.54
CA GLY A 61 7.04 -2.34 -7.17
C GLY A 61 8.52 -2.33 -6.81
N VAL A 62 9.39 -2.22 -7.81
CA VAL A 62 10.85 -2.29 -7.64
C VAL A 62 11.51 -1.06 -8.26
N TRP A 63 12.18 -0.25 -7.44
CA TRP A 63 12.94 0.90 -7.93
C TRP A 63 14.34 0.47 -8.37
N ALA A 64 14.42 -0.03 -9.59
CA ALA A 64 15.65 -0.41 -10.27
C ALA A 64 16.21 0.78 -11.09
N LYS A 65 17.54 0.92 -11.13
CA LYS A 65 18.19 1.98 -11.96
C LYS A 65 18.19 1.64 -13.45
N ALA A 66 18.00 0.38 -13.79
CA ALA A 66 17.97 -0.15 -15.15
C ALA A 66 17.04 -1.36 -15.21
N ASN A 67 16.40 -1.58 -16.36
CA ASN A 67 15.57 -2.76 -16.60
C ASN A 67 16.44 -3.97 -17.00
N THR A 68 17.30 -4.40 -16.08
CA THR A 68 18.11 -5.61 -16.22
C THR A 68 17.85 -6.54 -15.04
N ARG A 69 17.96 -7.85 -15.26
CA ARG A 69 17.81 -8.83 -14.18
C ARG A 69 18.72 -8.52 -12.99
N ALA A 70 19.98 -8.18 -13.25
CA ALA A 70 20.94 -7.86 -12.19
C ALA A 70 20.47 -6.68 -11.34
N GLU A 71 20.09 -5.56 -11.97
CA GLU A 71 19.71 -4.34 -11.26
C GLU A 71 18.35 -4.49 -10.53
N ILE A 72 17.42 -5.28 -11.06
CA ILE A 72 16.18 -5.64 -10.37
C ILE A 72 16.48 -6.45 -9.09
N PHE A 73 17.39 -7.43 -9.18
CA PHE A 73 17.81 -8.22 -8.01
C PHE A 73 18.57 -7.36 -6.99
N ASP A 74 19.41 -6.44 -7.44
CA ASP A 74 20.09 -5.50 -6.54
C ASP A 74 19.10 -4.56 -5.85
N ALA A 75 18.03 -4.14 -6.53
CA ALA A 75 16.95 -3.34 -5.96
C ALA A 75 16.18 -4.10 -4.86
N LEU A 76 15.87 -5.37 -5.11
CA LEU A 76 15.28 -6.26 -4.10
C LEU A 76 16.22 -6.44 -2.90
N LYS A 77 17.53 -6.66 -3.14
CA LYS A 77 18.53 -6.86 -2.07
C LYS A 77 18.72 -5.61 -1.20
N ARG A 78 18.72 -4.41 -1.79
CA ARG A 78 18.74 -3.14 -1.06
C ARG A 78 17.38 -2.72 -0.51
N ARG A 79 16.32 -3.49 -0.81
CA ARG A 79 14.94 -3.31 -0.34
C ARG A 79 14.30 -2.00 -0.78
N GLU A 80 14.71 -1.44 -1.92
CA GLU A 80 14.05 -0.26 -2.49
C GLU A 80 12.80 -0.69 -3.27
N VAL A 81 11.86 -1.27 -2.53
CA VAL A 81 10.70 -1.97 -3.05
C VAL A 81 9.46 -1.69 -2.21
N TYR A 82 8.28 -1.89 -2.80
CA TYR A 82 7.00 -1.75 -2.13
C TYR A 82 6.02 -2.83 -2.61
N ALA A 83 5.05 -3.16 -1.78
CA ALA A 83 3.95 -4.05 -2.11
C ALA A 83 2.71 -3.25 -2.50
N THR A 84 1.88 -3.78 -3.39
CA THR A 84 0.49 -3.34 -3.56
C THR A 84 -0.44 -4.53 -3.43
N THR A 85 -1.69 -4.31 -3.04
CA THR A 85 -2.70 -5.37 -2.90
C THR A 85 -3.43 -5.70 -4.20
N GLY A 86 -3.14 -4.97 -5.29
CA GLY A 86 -3.77 -5.17 -6.58
C GLY A 86 -3.44 -4.09 -7.60
N PRO A 87 -3.59 -2.78 -7.29
CA PRO A 87 -3.34 -1.73 -8.28
C PRO A 87 -1.85 -1.48 -8.51
N ARG A 88 -1.49 -0.98 -9.69
CA ARG A 88 -0.13 -0.54 -10.05
C ARG A 88 0.13 0.89 -9.59
N MET A 89 -0.15 1.19 -8.30
CA MET A 89 0.21 2.47 -7.69
C MET A 89 1.72 2.70 -7.80
N THR A 90 2.13 3.95 -7.98
CA THR A 90 3.55 4.33 -7.88
C THR A 90 3.79 4.95 -6.52
N VAL A 91 4.62 4.33 -5.69
CA VAL A 91 4.90 4.79 -4.32
C VAL A 91 6.39 4.89 -4.08
N ARG A 92 6.82 6.03 -3.54
CA ARG A 92 8.21 6.23 -3.17
C ARG A 92 8.34 7.15 -1.97
N MET A 93 9.31 6.81 -1.11
CA MET A 93 9.57 7.50 0.15
C MET A 93 11.08 7.67 0.32
N PHE A 94 11.49 8.86 0.79
CA PHE A 94 12.84 9.15 1.26
C PHE A 94 12.79 9.69 2.68
N GLY A 95 13.77 9.34 3.50
CA GLY A 95 13.96 9.83 4.87
C GLY A 95 15.27 10.57 5.02
N GLY A 96 15.25 11.70 5.71
CA GLY A 96 16.40 12.57 5.95
C GLY A 96 16.11 13.54 7.10
N PHE A 97 16.89 14.61 7.25
CA PHE A 97 16.70 15.57 8.33
C PHE A 97 16.37 16.99 7.85
N ASP A 98 16.77 17.33 6.62
CA ASP A 98 16.78 18.69 6.10
C ASP A 98 15.97 18.83 4.78
N PHE A 99 14.97 17.97 4.58
CA PHE A 99 14.03 18.10 3.46
C PHE A 99 13.04 19.24 3.67
N SER A 100 12.66 19.89 2.57
CA SER A 100 11.73 21.02 2.56
C SER A 100 10.70 20.90 1.42
N ALA A 101 9.63 21.70 1.47
CA ALA A 101 8.61 21.68 0.42
C ALA A 101 9.15 22.11 -0.96
N GLN A 102 10.25 22.86 -1.00
CA GLN A 102 10.90 23.32 -2.23
C GLN A 102 11.54 22.16 -3.02
N ASP A 103 11.85 21.03 -2.35
CA ASP A 103 12.46 19.86 -2.97
C ASP A 103 11.54 19.18 -3.98
N PHE A 104 10.22 19.38 -3.89
CA PHE A 104 9.26 18.92 -4.88
C PHE A 104 9.28 19.70 -6.20
N GLY A 105 9.96 20.86 -6.26
CA GLY A 105 9.94 21.80 -7.38
C GLY A 105 11.17 21.79 -8.30
N GLN A 106 12.36 22.09 -7.79
CA GLN A 106 13.45 22.64 -8.63
C GLN A 106 14.50 21.66 -9.18
N GLN A 107 14.78 20.51 -8.52
CA GLN A 107 15.81 19.55 -8.95
C GLN A 107 15.30 18.09 -9.05
N GLY A 108 13.98 17.90 -8.94
CA GLY A 108 13.38 16.57 -8.82
C GLY A 108 13.63 15.99 -7.43
N TRP A 109 12.56 15.85 -6.65
CA TRP A 109 12.59 15.37 -5.26
C TRP A 109 13.31 14.02 -5.08
N VAL A 110 13.30 13.17 -6.11
CA VAL A 110 14.04 11.89 -6.13
C VAL A 110 15.55 12.10 -6.03
N GLN A 111 16.10 13.04 -6.80
CA GLN A 111 17.53 13.33 -6.77
C GLN A 111 17.94 13.89 -5.40
N ALA A 112 17.16 14.83 -4.86
CA ALA A 112 17.35 15.35 -3.50
C ALA A 112 17.29 14.22 -2.45
N GLY A 113 16.34 13.29 -2.61
CA GLY A 113 16.16 12.12 -1.75
C GLY A 113 17.40 11.22 -1.70
N TYR A 114 18.01 10.95 -2.85
CA TYR A 114 19.24 10.15 -2.92
C TYR A 114 20.49 10.89 -2.43
N GLN A 115 20.56 12.21 -2.61
CA GLN A 115 21.74 12.99 -2.24
C GLN A 115 21.78 13.32 -0.74
N ARG A 116 20.62 13.58 -0.11
CA ARG A 116 20.54 14.13 1.26
C ARG A 116 19.79 13.24 2.24
N GLY A 117 19.38 12.04 1.83
CA GLY A 117 18.69 11.11 2.69
C GLY A 117 18.91 9.66 2.25
N VAL A 118 17.98 8.80 2.64
CA VAL A 118 17.96 7.40 2.27
C VAL A 118 16.59 7.03 1.68
N PRO A 119 16.54 6.17 0.66
CA PRO A 119 15.27 5.67 0.14
C PRO A 119 14.65 4.66 1.12
N MET A 120 13.36 4.38 0.92
CA MET A 120 12.67 3.23 1.52
C MET A 120 13.50 1.94 1.41
N GLY A 121 13.56 1.15 2.48
CA GLY A 121 14.46 0.00 2.63
C GLY A 121 15.83 0.31 3.21
N GLY A 122 16.20 1.59 3.27
CA GLY A 122 17.47 2.10 3.80
C GLY A 122 17.52 2.29 5.32
N GLU A 123 18.68 2.72 5.80
CA GLU A 123 18.96 2.99 7.21
C GLU A 123 19.35 4.46 7.38
N LEU A 124 18.61 5.19 8.21
CA LEU A 124 18.89 6.57 8.57
C LEU A 124 19.59 6.59 9.93
N THR A 125 20.81 7.10 10.01
CA THR A 125 21.51 7.26 11.29
C THR A 125 20.93 8.44 12.06
N ASP A 126 20.55 8.22 13.31
CA ASP A 126 20.02 9.26 14.18
C ASP A 126 21.01 10.43 14.32
N SER A 127 20.53 11.64 14.02
CA SER A 127 21.30 12.88 14.11
C SER A 127 20.95 13.72 15.34
N GLY A 128 20.13 13.20 16.26
CA GLY A 128 19.55 13.98 17.35
C GLY A 128 18.38 14.88 16.92
N LYS A 129 18.00 14.87 15.64
CA LYS A 129 16.88 15.65 15.08
C LYS A 129 15.76 14.72 14.64
N ALA A 130 14.52 15.20 14.73
CA ALA A 130 13.38 14.45 14.21
C ALA A 130 13.52 14.23 12.69
N PRO A 131 13.43 12.99 12.20
CA PRO A 131 13.51 12.70 10.77
C PRO A 131 12.32 13.31 10.02
N VAL A 132 12.60 13.69 8.77
CA VAL A 132 11.64 14.23 7.81
C VAL A 132 11.55 13.26 6.64
N PHE A 133 10.33 12.96 6.24
CA PHE A 133 10.03 12.03 5.18
C PHE A 133 9.36 12.76 4.01
N MET A 134 9.96 12.64 2.83
CA MET A 134 9.33 13.01 1.57
C MET A 134 8.65 11.80 0.98
N VAL A 135 7.34 11.90 0.76
CA VAL A 135 6.53 10.82 0.21
C VAL A 135 5.81 11.31 -1.03
N GLU A 136 5.81 10.50 -2.08
CA GLU A 136 4.94 10.67 -3.24
C GLU A 136 4.22 9.36 -3.53
N ALA A 137 2.92 9.49 -3.77
CA ALA A 137 2.08 8.43 -4.28
C ALA A 137 1.31 8.91 -5.51
N LEU A 138 1.32 8.10 -6.57
CA LEU A 138 0.45 8.27 -7.74
C LEU A 138 -0.49 7.07 -7.79
N LYS A 139 -1.75 7.34 -8.15
CA LYS A 139 -2.70 6.26 -8.42
C LYS A 139 -2.22 5.35 -9.54
N ASP A 140 -2.79 4.16 -9.61
CA ASP A 140 -2.72 3.37 -10.85
C ASP A 140 -3.30 4.20 -12.01
N PRO A 141 -2.58 4.35 -13.15
CA PRO A 141 -3.04 5.11 -14.30
C PRO A 141 -4.46 4.76 -14.78
N ILE A 142 -4.86 3.49 -14.66
CA ILE A 142 -6.18 2.99 -15.06
C ILE A 142 -7.07 2.62 -13.86
N GLY A 143 -6.58 2.77 -12.63
CA GLY A 143 -7.29 2.41 -11.39
C GLY A 143 -7.95 3.59 -10.68
N ALA A 144 -8.19 3.43 -9.38
CA ALA A 144 -8.95 4.38 -8.58
C ALA A 144 -8.10 5.53 -8.03
N ASN A 145 -8.72 6.66 -7.72
CA ASN A 145 -8.04 7.77 -7.08
C ASN A 145 -7.59 7.40 -5.65
N LEU A 146 -6.57 8.08 -5.16
CA LEU A 146 -6.03 7.89 -3.82
C LEU A 146 -6.92 8.55 -2.76
N ASP A 147 -7.22 7.84 -1.68
CA ASP A 147 -7.83 8.39 -0.47
C ASP A 147 -6.78 9.16 0.33
N ARG A 148 -5.76 8.46 0.82
CA ARG A 148 -4.77 9.02 1.76
C ARG A 148 -3.43 8.30 1.73
N VAL A 149 -2.42 8.98 2.26
CA VAL A 149 -1.13 8.41 2.63
C VAL A 149 -1.00 8.47 4.15
N GLN A 150 -0.55 7.35 4.71
CA GLN A 150 -0.23 7.21 6.11
C GLN A 150 1.25 6.90 6.28
N VAL A 151 1.86 7.42 7.34
CA VAL A 151 3.15 6.95 7.84
C VAL A 151 2.89 6.10 9.07
N ILE A 152 3.43 4.88 9.07
CA ILE A 152 3.39 3.99 10.22
C ILE A 152 4.77 3.99 10.85
N LYS A 153 4.81 4.37 12.12
CA LYS A 153 6.01 4.34 12.96
C LYS A 153 5.94 3.12 13.87
N GLY A 154 6.96 2.27 13.82
CA GLY A 154 7.22 1.26 14.84
C GLY A 154 8.45 1.62 15.65
N TRP A 155 8.46 1.37 16.96
CA TRP A 155 9.61 1.65 17.81
C TRP A 155 9.71 0.73 19.02
N LEU A 156 10.90 0.67 19.61
CA LEU A 156 11.12 0.07 20.93
C LEU A 156 11.12 1.14 22.01
N ASP A 157 10.45 0.88 23.13
CA ASP A 157 10.60 1.71 24.33
C ASP A 157 11.87 1.33 25.13
N ALA A 158 12.10 2.01 26.26
CA ALA A 158 13.25 1.76 27.12
C ALA A 158 13.28 0.35 27.72
N GLY A 159 12.14 -0.33 27.80
CA GLY A 159 12.03 -1.72 28.25
C GLY A 159 12.17 -2.74 27.12
N GLY A 160 12.36 -2.30 25.88
CA GLY A 160 12.45 -3.17 24.71
C GLY A 160 11.09 -3.66 24.19
N VAL A 161 9.98 -3.08 24.65
CA VAL A 161 8.63 -3.41 24.16
C VAL A 161 8.38 -2.69 22.83
N SER A 162 7.82 -3.42 21.86
CA SER A 162 7.47 -2.87 20.55
C SER A 162 6.15 -2.13 20.60
N HIS A 163 6.13 -0.96 19.96
CA HIS A 163 4.95 -0.11 19.78
C HIS A 163 4.76 0.24 18.31
N GLU A 164 3.53 0.51 17.90
CA GLU A 164 3.20 0.99 16.56
C GLU A 164 2.22 2.17 16.66
N LYS A 165 2.37 3.15 15.77
CA LYS A 165 1.42 4.24 15.60
C LYS A 165 1.27 4.63 14.14
N VAL A 166 0.03 4.91 13.75
CA VAL A 166 -0.34 5.35 12.39
C VAL A 166 -0.60 6.85 12.40
N PHE A 167 -0.03 7.55 11.43
CA PHE A 167 -0.25 8.97 11.20
C PHE A 167 -0.86 9.17 9.81
N ASP A 168 -2.03 9.79 9.71
CA ASP A 168 -2.56 10.30 8.44
C ASP A 168 -1.78 11.57 8.06
N VAL A 169 -0.95 11.51 7.01
CA VAL A 169 0.01 12.60 6.69
C VAL A 169 -0.43 13.49 5.54
N VAL A 170 -1.23 12.96 4.61
CA VAL A 170 -1.90 13.72 3.55
C VAL A 170 -3.09 12.91 3.04
N TRP A 171 -4.18 13.58 2.69
CA TRP A 171 -5.39 12.94 2.17
C TRP A 171 -6.13 13.84 1.18
N SER A 172 -6.95 13.20 0.35
CA SER A 172 -7.83 13.84 -0.62
C SER A 172 -8.96 14.61 0.04
N ASP A 173 -9.42 15.67 -0.62
CA ASP A 173 -10.54 16.51 -0.17
C ASP A 173 -10.37 17.05 1.26
N ALA A 174 -9.13 17.36 1.68
CA ALA A 174 -8.81 17.69 3.07
C ALA A 174 -9.63 18.86 3.65
N ALA A 175 -9.99 19.86 2.83
CA ALA A 175 -10.85 20.97 3.25
C ALA A 175 -12.28 20.52 3.63
N LYS A 176 -12.80 19.47 2.99
CA LYS A 176 -14.12 18.89 3.26
C LYS A 176 -14.07 17.78 4.30
N ARG A 177 -12.89 17.22 4.55
CA ARG A 177 -12.62 16.11 5.48
C ARG A 177 -11.60 16.54 6.52
N PRO A 178 -11.90 17.54 7.37
CA PRO A 178 -10.97 17.95 8.41
C PRO A 178 -10.72 16.79 9.38
N MET A 179 -9.48 16.68 9.86
CA MET A 179 -9.12 15.67 10.85
C MET A 179 -9.77 16.01 12.20
N THR A 180 -10.41 15.03 12.82
CA THR A 180 -11.06 15.18 14.14
C THR A 180 -10.63 14.04 15.04
N GLY A 181 -10.14 14.36 16.25
CA GLY A 181 -9.68 13.35 17.21
C GLY A 181 -8.55 12.45 16.68
N GLY A 182 -7.67 13.00 15.85
CA GLY A 182 -6.55 12.25 15.25
C GLY A 182 -6.94 11.27 14.15
N LYS A 183 -8.17 11.34 13.62
CA LYS A 183 -8.64 10.50 12.52
C LYS A 183 -9.19 11.34 11.39
N VAL A 184 -8.88 10.94 10.15
CA VAL A 184 -9.47 11.53 8.95
C VAL A 184 -10.78 10.81 8.61
N PRO A 185 -11.91 11.54 8.42
CA PRO A 185 -13.19 10.97 8.00
C PRO A 185 -13.06 10.07 6.76
N ALA A 186 -13.96 9.10 6.58
CA ALA A 186 -13.96 8.24 5.39
C ALA A 186 -14.10 9.05 4.09
N VAL A 187 -13.48 8.57 3.00
CA VAL A 187 -13.49 9.25 1.69
C VAL A 187 -14.83 9.16 0.97
N GLY A 188 -15.70 8.24 1.40
CA GLY A 188 -16.94 7.88 0.73
C GLY A 188 -16.79 6.59 -0.09
N ASP A 189 -17.86 6.21 -0.78
CA ASP A 189 -17.95 5.03 -1.61
C ASP A 189 -18.67 5.40 -2.92
N THR A 190 -18.00 5.21 -4.05
CA THR A 190 -18.55 5.46 -5.39
C THR A 190 -18.80 4.17 -6.17
N VAL A 191 -18.71 3.00 -5.52
CA VAL A 191 -18.89 1.70 -6.16
C VAL A 191 -20.37 1.45 -6.46
N ASP A 192 -20.67 1.30 -7.75
CA ASP A 192 -21.91 0.71 -8.23
C ASP A 192 -21.78 -0.82 -8.19
N ARG A 193 -22.31 -1.40 -7.11
CA ARG A 193 -22.26 -2.85 -6.86
C ARG A 193 -23.01 -3.67 -7.90
N ALA A 194 -24.08 -3.13 -8.48
CA ALA A 194 -24.88 -3.83 -9.49
C ALA A 194 -24.15 -3.90 -10.84
N LYS A 195 -23.32 -2.89 -11.15
CA LYS A 195 -22.54 -2.83 -12.40
C LYS A 195 -21.08 -3.25 -12.26
N ALA A 196 -20.64 -3.62 -11.05
CA ALA A 196 -19.24 -3.86 -10.72
C ALA A 196 -18.32 -2.72 -11.23
N SER A 197 -18.71 -1.48 -10.96
CA SER A 197 -18.00 -0.29 -11.45
C SER A 197 -17.88 0.77 -10.36
N TYR A 198 -17.13 1.84 -10.62
CA TYR A 198 -16.97 2.97 -9.70
C TYR A 198 -16.66 4.25 -10.47
N THR A 199 -16.76 5.41 -9.81
CA THR A 199 -16.36 6.69 -10.40
C THR A 199 -15.23 7.34 -9.61
N ASN A 200 -14.32 8.00 -10.32
CA ASN A 200 -13.21 8.77 -9.75
C ASN A 200 -13.62 10.22 -9.41
N THR A 201 -14.85 10.40 -8.91
CA THR A 201 -15.41 11.71 -8.52
C THR A 201 -14.93 12.19 -7.14
N ILE A 202 -14.36 11.28 -6.35
CA ILE A 202 -13.69 11.53 -5.06
C ILE A 202 -12.22 11.10 -5.14
N GLY A 203 -11.41 11.48 -4.14
CA GLY A 203 -10.01 11.09 -4.09
C GLY A 203 -9.08 12.00 -4.89
N ALA A 204 -7.78 11.72 -4.86
CA ALA A 204 -6.76 12.48 -5.58
C ALA A 204 -5.92 11.59 -6.51
N ARG A 205 -5.47 12.11 -7.65
CA ARG A 205 -4.60 11.37 -8.58
C ARG A 205 -3.16 11.24 -8.07
N GLN A 206 -2.74 12.20 -7.26
CA GLN A 206 -1.40 12.31 -6.69
C GLN A 206 -1.54 12.82 -5.25
N LEU A 207 -0.73 12.26 -4.36
CA LEU A 207 -0.55 12.75 -3.00
C LEU A 207 0.94 12.90 -2.72
N ARG A 208 1.32 14.07 -2.20
CA ARG A 208 2.68 14.38 -1.74
C ARG A 208 2.64 14.79 -0.29
N ALA A 209 3.60 14.32 0.49
CA ALA A 209 3.76 14.74 1.88
C ALA A 209 5.22 15.04 2.18
N LEU A 210 5.43 16.09 2.98
CA LEU A 210 6.63 16.32 3.74
C LEU A 210 6.25 16.19 5.21
N TRP A 211 6.60 15.08 5.84
CA TRP A 211 6.16 14.77 7.21
C TRP A 211 7.36 14.62 8.14
N ARG A 212 7.38 15.41 9.21
CA ARG A 212 8.37 15.31 10.28
C ARG A 212 7.75 14.53 11.44
N ASP A 213 8.47 13.57 11.99
CA ASP A 213 7.98 12.79 13.14
C ASP A 213 7.72 13.70 14.36
N PRO A 214 6.45 13.90 14.78
CA PRO A 214 6.12 14.77 15.91
C PRO A 214 6.42 14.11 17.25
N GLU A 215 6.64 12.79 17.28
CA GLU A 215 6.85 11.99 18.49
C GLU A 215 8.24 11.37 18.52
N TYR A 216 9.18 11.97 17.79
CA TYR A 216 10.58 11.56 17.77
C TYR A 216 11.20 11.67 19.15
N ARG A 217 12.01 10.66 19.50
CA ARG A 217 12.85 10.63 20.70
C ARG A 217 14.27 10.26 20.28
N ALA A 218 15.24 11.07 20.70
CA ALA A 218 16.64 10.80 20.41
C ALA A 218 17.10 9.47 21.03
N GLY A 219 17.91 8.72 20.28
CA GLY A 219 18.41 7.42 20.70
C GLY A 219 17.40 6.27 20.58
N GLN A 220 16.19 6.52 20.07
CA GLN A 220 15.17 5.49 19.90
C GLN A 220 15.43 4.66 18.64
N SER A 221 15.40 3.33 18.78
CA SER A 221 15.31 2.44 17.62
C SER A 221 13.89 2.47 17.08
N ALA A 222 13.73 2.96 15.85
CA ALA A 222 12.43 3.08 15.19
C ALA A 222 12.52 2.69 13.71
N PHE A 223 11.37 2.43 13.10
CA PHE A 223 11.24 2.28 11.66
C PHE A 223 9.96 2.95 11.18
N TYR A 224 9.98 3.37 9.92
CA TYR A 224 8.88 4.10 9.29
C TYR A 224 8.59 3.51 7.92
N TYR A 225 7.33 3.20 7.63
CA TYR A 225 6.91 2.83 6.29
C TYR A 225 5.63 3.59 5.93
N VAL A 226 5.38 3.75 4.62
CA VAL A 226 4.14 4.38 4.16
C VAL A 226 3.10 3.34 3.79
N ARG A 227 1.84 3.64 4.14
CA ARG A 227 0.65 2.96 3.62
C ARG A 227 -0.16 3.94 2.79
N VAL A 228 -0.31 3.65 1.50
CA VAL A 228 -1.20 4.38 0.61
C VAL A 228 -2.52 3.62 0.52
N ILE A 229 -3.63 4.35 0.49
CA ILE A 229 -4.98 3.77 0.41
C ILE A 229 -5.71 4.47 -0.75
N GLU A 230 -6.33 3.71 -1.63
CA GLU A 230 -7.24 4.25 -2.66
C GLU A 230 -8.70 4.28 -2.19
N ILE A 231 -9.54 4.98 -2.96
CA ILE A 231 -10.98 4.96 -2.76
C ILE A 231 -11.54 3.54 -2.96
N PRO A 232 -12.74 3.23 -2.45
CA PRO A 232 -13.32 1.91 -2.62
C PRO A 232 -13.44 1.47 -4.09
N THR A 233 -13.12 0.21 -4.37
CA THR A 233 -13.19 -0.43 -5.69
C THR A 233 -13.93 -1.76 -5.61
N PRO A 234 -14.62 -2.17 -6.69
CA PRO A 234 -15.27 -3.47 -6.75
C PRO A 234 -14.22 -4.60 -6.74
N ARG A 235 -14.46 -5.64 -5.94
CA ARG A 235 -13.71 -6.90 -6.04
C ARG A 235 -14.28 -7.78 -7.13
N TRP A 236 -13.49 -8.76 -7.58
CA TRP A 236 -13.78 -9.77 -8.61
C TRP A 236 -15.12 -10.47 -8.38
N VAL A 237 -15.54 -10.58 -7.12
CA VAL A 237 -16.82 -11.15 -6.69
C VAL A 237 -18.01 -10.42 -7.32
N LEU A 238 -17.96 -9.08 -7.44
CA LEU A 238 -19.01 -8.30 -8.10
C LEU A 238 -19.00 -8.52 -9.62
N PHE A 239 -17.81 -8.62 -10.21
CA PHE A 239 -17.67 -8.88 -11.65
C PHE A 239 -18.23 -10.26 -12.02
N ASP A 240 -17.99 -11.26 -11.18
CA ASP A 240 -18.55 -12.60 -11.35
C ASP A 240 -20.06 -12.64 -11.11
N ALA A 241 -20.56 -11.91 -10.11
CA ALA A 241 -22.00 -11.80 -9.87
C ALA A 241 -22.71 -11.20 -11.09
N LEU A 242 -22.13 -10.17 -11.70
CA LEU A 242 -22.64 -9.58 -12.95
C LEU A 242 -22.54 -10.55 -14.12
N ARG A 243 -21.38 -11.21 -14.31
CA ARG A 243 -21.10 -12.11 -15.43
C ARG A 243 -21.98 -13.36 -15.42
N TYR A 244 -22.25 -13.93 -14.25
CA TYR A 244 -22.97 -15.19 -14.09
C TYR A 244 -24.38 -15.01 -13.51
N HIS A 245 -24.85 -13.77 -13.35
CA HIS A 245 -26.16 -13.44 -12.78
C HIS A 245 -26.39 -14.07 -11.41
N LEU A 246 -25.39 -13.98 -10.53
CA LEU A 246 -25.43 -14.60 -9.19
C LEU A 246 -26.08 -13.68 -8.17
N THR A 247 -26.87 -14.27 -7.28
CA THR A 247 -27.24 -13.65 -6.01
C THR A 247 -26.16 -13.97 -4.99
N LEU A 248 -25.40 -12.96 -4.57
CA LEU A 248 -24.39 -13.09 -3.52
C LEU A 248 -25.05 -13.25 -2.14
N SER A 249 -24.43 -14.03 -1.25
CA SER A 249 -24.83 -14.04 0.16
C SER A 249 -24.53 -12.69 0.83
N ALA A 250 -25.12 -12.45 2.00
CA ALA A 250 -24.86 -11.24 2.78
C ALA A 250 -23.36 -11.08 3.11
N ASP A 251 -22.68 -12.17 3.46
CA ASP A 251 -21.25 -12.16 3.77
C ASP A 251 -20.40 -11.88 2.52
N ALA A 252 -20.71 -12.52 1.40
CA ALA A 252 -20.00 -12.27 0.15
C ALA A 252 -20.20 -10.83 -0.34
N MET A 253 -21.40 -10.28 -0.16
CA MET A 253 -21.72 -8.88 -0.51
C MET A 253 -20.99 -7.88 0.39
N LYS A 254 -20.89 -8.16 1.69
CA LYS A 254 -20.12 -7.33 2.65
C LYS A 254 -18.64 -7.25 2.25
N ASP A 255 -18.11 -8.34 1.74
CA ASP A 255 -16.72 -8.46 1.29
C ASP A 255 -16.53 -8.10 -0.18
N ALA A 256 -17.55 -7.64 -0.91
CA ALA A 256 -17.49 -7.47 -2.37
C ALA A 256 -16.78 -6.17 -2.83
N VAL A 257 -16.34 -5.34 -1.89
CA VAL A 257 -15.66 -4.07 -2.13
C VAL A 257 -14.34 -4.05 -1.35
N ALA A 258 -13.27 -3.61 -2.00
CA ALA A 258 -11.97 -3.41 -1.39
C ALA A 258 -11.63 -1.92 -1.31
N GLN A 259 -10.73 -1.57 -0.40
CA GLN A 259 -9.90 -0.38 -0.54
C GLN A 259 -8.48 -0.88 -0.68
N GLU A 260 -7.98 -0.85 -1.91
CA GLU A 260 -6.65 -1.33 -2.22
C GLU A 260 -5.58 -0.42 -1.61
N ARG A 261 -4.40 -1.00 -1.43
CA ARG A 261 -3.32 -0.39 -0.66
C ARG A 261 -1.99 -0.61 -1.31
N ALA A 262 -1.05 0.25 -0.95
CA ALA A 262 0.36 0.04 -1.17
C ALA A 262 1.15 0.24 0.14
N TYR A 263 2.22 -0.53 0.32
CA TYR A 263 3.06 -0.55 1.50
C TYR A 263 4.54 -0.44 1.09
N SER A 264 5.24 0.62 1.49
CA SER A 264 6.67 0.72 1.22
C SER A 264 7.50 -0.21 2.10
N SER A 265 8.71 -0.55 1.67
CA SER A 265 9.71 -1.05 2.60
C SER A 265 10.00 -0.01 3.70
N PRO A 266 10.31 -0.42 4.94
CA PRO A 266 10.60 0.52 6.00
C PRO A 266 11.95 1.25 5.81
N ILE A 267 12.00 2.50 6.24
CA ILE A 267 13.25 3.20 6.57
C ILE A 267 13.52 2.99 8.06
N TRP A 268 14.73 2.52 8.38
CA TRP A 268 15.12 2.19 9.75
C TRP A 268 15.91 3.35 10.36
N LEU A 269 15.41 3.95 11.44
CA LEU A 269 16.15 4.93 12.23
C LEU A 269 17.05 4.20 13.24
N ILE A 270 18.36 4.35 13.06
CA ILE A 270 19.37 3.65 13.84
C ILE A 270 19.99 4.63 14.85
N PRO A 271 19.86 4.39 16.16
CA PRO A 271 20.55 5.17 17.18
C PRO A 271 22.06 5.18 16.94
N LYS A 272 22.71 6.32 17.17
CA LYS A 272 24.17 6.34 17.25
C LYS A 272 24.60 5.47 18.42
N ARG A 273 25.45 4.48 18.16
CA ARG A 273 26.17 3.79 19.23
C ARG A 273 27.13 4.81 19.84
N THR A 274 26.89 5.17 21.08
CA THR A 274 27.90 5.79 21.95
C THR A 274 29.01 4.80 22.25
#